data_AF-A0A5C6FF99-F1
#
_entry.id   AF-A0A5C6FF99-F1
#
_cell.length_a   1.000
_cell.length_b   1.000
_cell.length_c   1.000
_cell.angle_alpha   90.00
_cell.angle_beta   90.00
_cell.angle_gamma   90.00
#
_symmetry.space_group_name_H-M   'P 1'
#
loop_
_entity.id
_entity.type
_entity.pdbx_description
1 polymer ?
#
loop_
_entity_poly.entity_id
_entity_poly.type
_entity_poly.pdbx_seq_one_letter_code
_entity_poly.pdbx_strand_id
1 'polypeptide(L)'
;MKFQSIIKWFPFVFLLTVCSPHLHGQVTLPVPDTDAGELVAVLESDGPVFEKAKACQQLAINGTADAVSALAVLLDDEQLSTYARSALENISAPEVDLALREAAKLLAGDRLVGVLNSIGKRRDLQATGLLAELLNHKNPSVQNAAARALGAIGTIEAADQLKKSFAQAAGSSRISIAQGCLVCARRLVAAGETQQAVSLCNLLRSADLPQELHWAATYSAVANQGTAGVPLLLEMLDSGDSAQFRIALQAVRRIGKAPKLATELASRLEGQSAENQALLLITLGELGDDSVLPIVVKAVGNDASDTRIAAISALARLGDNDTAKLLLDLASTDNVAMANAAQAALVRLPGDGIDSEVVARLISDQPAMVLSAVEVAAKRNIATATPFLLRLTHSDDASMRQSAIQALGRTTTITDLPALIGLMSTSLQSDDSAIVQKTLGAACVRMPQDRCVQTLTSAMSEVSPVARVVLLDQLALVGGTKALGAVVDAAKSNDDTMQDAATRLLGGWLTADAATPLLELSKTLTIRKYQIRVLRGYIRIARQLDMTTRERMEVCRNALAIADRDDERKLVLDVLRRNPTPEGLQMASSLQDNETLRGNVDVTIQAIKAAITVAITVADSEGTKR
;
A
#
# COMPACT_ATOMS: atom_id res chain seq x y z
N MET A 1 -31.11 -23.18 8.30
CA MET A 1 -31.02 -23.12 6.82
C MET A 1 -31.29 -21.70 6.36
N LYS A 2 -30.24 -20.90 6.16
CA LYS A 2 -30.21 -19.68 5.34
C LYS A 2 -28.76 -19.21 5.20
N PHE A 3 -28.41 -18.84 3.97
CA PHE A 3 -27.27 -18.03 3.50
C PHE A 3 -25.83 -18.57 3.62
N GLN A 4 -25.33 -19.00 2.46
CA GLN A 4 -23.91 -19.11 2.13
C GLN A 4 -23.35 -17.78 1.60
N SER A 5 -22.01 -17.69 1.70
CA SER A 5 -21.04 -16.93 0.88
C SER A 5 -20.89 -15.42 1.05
N ILE A 6 -19.94 -15.02 1.91
CA ILE A 6 -18.92 -13.99 1.63
C ILE A 6 -17.61 -14.44 2.29
N ILE A 7 -16.49 -14.33 1.57
CA ILE A 7 -15.10 -14.06 2.00
C ILE A 7 -14.16 -14.85 1.10
N LYS A 8 -13.51 -14.14 0.17
CA LYS A 8 -12.22 -14.52 -0.40
C LYS A 8 -11.56 -13.33 -1.11
N TRP A 9 -10.33 -13.03 -0.66
CA TRP A 9 -9.20 -12.32 -1.33
C TRP A 9 -8.95 -10.81 -1.14
N PHE A 10 -7.95 -10.51 -0.29
CA PHE A 10 -6.85 -9.56 -0.56
C PHE A 10 -5.62 -10.00 0.27
N PRO A 11 -4.45 -10.26 -0.37
CA PRO A 11 -3.23 -9.53 -0.02
C PRO A 11 -2.39 -9.21 -1.30
N PHE A 12 -1.50 -8.23 -1.39
CA PHE A 12 -0.19 -8.08 -0.73
C PHE A 12 0.50 -6.85 -1.38
N VAL A 13 1.06 -5.86 -0.65
CA VAL A 13 2.30 -5.12 -1.05
C VAL A 13 2.98 -4.58 0.21
N PHE A 14 4.28 -4.83 0.29
CA PHE A 14 5.23 -4.50 1.34
C PHE A 14 6.17 -3.36 0.85
N LEU A 15 6.55 -2.48 1.79
CA LEU A 15 7.61 -1.45 1.84
C LEU A 15 8.32 -0.92 0.58
N LEU A 16 8.34 0.42 0.47
CA LEU A 16 9.53 1.20 0.10
C LEU A 16 9.58 2.50 0.93
N THR A 17 10.52 2.56 1.87
CA THR A 17 10.95 3.76 2.61
C THR A 17 12.04 4.49 1.84
N VAL A 18 11.79 5.74 1.44
CA VAL A 18 12.82 6.75 1.13
C VAL A 18 12.39 8.09 1.72
N CYS A 19 13.30 8.69 2.48
CA CYS A 19 13.18 9.99 3.15
C CYS A 19 12.84 11.15 2.21
N SER A 20 11.89 12.02 2.59
CA SER A 20 11.97 13.48 2.46
C SER A 20 10.86 14.18 3.27
N PRO A 21 11.10 15.41 3.77
CA PRO A 21 10.35 16.00 4.86
C PRO A 21 9.14 16.82 4.40
N HIS A 22 8.17 16.96 5.32
CA HIS A 22 7.13 17.99 5.41
C HIS A 22 6.40 18.43 4.13
N LEU A 23 5.14 17.99 3.98
CA LEU A 23 3.96 18.86 3.97
C LEU A 23 2.71 17.95 3.91
N HIS A 24 2.14 17.63 5.07
CA HIS A 24 0.74 17.20 5.14
C HIS A 24 -0.01 18.30 5.86
N GLY A 25 -0.63 19.19 5.09
CA GLY A 25 -1.70 20.03 5.58
C GLY A 25 -2.89 19.13 5.91
N GLN A 26 -2.94 18.63 7.14
CA GLN A 26 -4.22 18.20 7.69
C GLN A 26 -5.10 19.45 7.73
N VAL A 27 -6.27 19.36 7.10
CA VAL A 27 -7.36 20.30 7.35
C VAL A 27 -7.80 20.05 8.79
N THR A 28 -7.14 20.75 9.73
CA THR A 28 -7.65 20.93 11.07
C THR A 28 -8.79 21.93 10.97
N LEU A 29 -10.02 21.46 11.22
CA LEU A 29 -11.10 22.38 11.54
C LEU A 29 -10.63 23.21 12.76
N PRO A 30 -10.78 24.54 12.75
CA PRO A 30 -10.43 25.35 13.90
C PRO A 30 -11.33 24.92 15.06
N VAL A 31 -10.73 24.32 16.09
CA VAL A 31 -11.39 24.14 17.39
C VAL A 31 -11.45 25.55 17.98
N PRO A 32 -12.61 26.04 18.42
CA PRO A 32 -12.67 27.34 19.11
C PRO A 32 -11.70 27.30 20.30
N ASP A 33 -10.87 28.32 20.44
CA ASP A 33 -10.04 28.58 21.63
C ASP A 33 -10.99 28.89 22.81
N THR A 34 -11.64 27.86 23.34
CA THR A 34 -12.35 27.98 24.62
C THR A 34 -11.31 27.94 25.72
N ASP A 35 -11.25 29.02 26.51
CA ASP A 35 -10.32 29.16 27.63
C ASP A 35 -10.51 27.98 28.60
N ALA A 36 -9.41 27.34 29.00
CA ALA A 36 -9.43 26.25 29.96
C ALA A 36 -10.09 26.67 31.29
N GLY A 37 -10.00 27.95 31.67
CA GLY A 37 -10.68 28.49 32.84
C GLY A 37 -12.22 28.45 32.72
N GLU A 38 -12.77 28.76 31.55
CA GLU A 38 -14.21 28.67 31.30
C GLU A 38 -14.69 27.22 31.34
N LEU A 39 -13.91 26.29 30.79
CA LEU A 39 -14.22 24.87 30.84
C LEU A 39 -14.22 24.33 32.26
N VAL A 40 -13.28 24.77 33.11
CA VAL A 40 -13.27 24.45 34.55
C VAL A 40 -14.53 24.97 35.23
N ALA A 41 -14.94 26.21 34.96
CA ALA A 41 -16.18 26.75 35.51
C ALA A 41 -17.42 25.93 35.10
N VAL A 42 -17.45 25.41 33.87
CA VAL A 42 -18.52 24.48 33.43
C VAL A 42 -18.51 23.18 34.25
N LEU A 43 -17.33 22.61 34.53
CA LEU A 43 -17.22 21.40 35.35
C LEU A 43 -17.74 21.61 36.78
N GLU A 44 -17.46 22.78 37.37
CA GLU A 44 -17.83 23.16 38.74
C GLU A 44 -19.30 23.60 38.89
N SER A 45 -19.95 23.96 37.79
CA SER A 45 -21.37 24.39 37.79
C SER A 45 -22.35 23.24 38.10
N ASP A 46 -23.62 23.55 38.38
CA ASP A 46 -24.71 22.54 38.44
C ASP A 46 -25.28 22.21 37.05
N GLY A 47 -24.49 22.42 35.98
CA GLY A 47 -24.91 22.23 34.60
C GLY A 47 -25.18 20.77 34.20
N PRO A 48 -25.88 20.54 33.06
CA PRO A 48 -26.19 19.21 32.56
C PRO A 48 -24.95 18.35 32.34
N VAL A 49 -25.08 17.04 32.58
CA VAL A 49 -24.01 16.04 32.39
C VAL A 49 -23.39 16.11 30.98
N PHE A 50 -24.20 16.38 29.96
CA PHE A 50 -23.73 16.53 28.58
C PHE A 50 -22.71 17.68 28.41
N GLU A 51 -22.96 18.82 29.06
CA GLU A 51 -22.09 19.99 28.98
C GLU A 51 -20.77 19.73 29.72
N LYS A 52 -20.85 19.12 30.91
CA LYS A 52 -19.66 18.69 31.66
C LYS A 52 -18.84 17.65 30.91
N ALA A 53 -19.49 16.67 30.26
CA ALA A 53 -18.82 15.67 29.45
C ALA A 53 -18.08 16.28 28.25
N LYS A 54 -18.70 17.27 27.57
CA LYS A 54 -18.04 18.04 26.51
C LYS A 54 -16.86 18.85 27.02
N ALA A 55 -17.01 19.51 28.17
CA ALA A 55 -15.91 20.26 28.79
C ALA A 55 -14.72 19.34 29.11
N CYS A 56 -14.96 18.15 29.67
CA CYS A 56 -13.91 17.14 29.85
C CYS A 56 -13.23 16.75 28.53
N GLN A 57 -14.00 16.54 27.44
CA GLN A 57 -13.43 16.19 26.14
C GLN A 57 -12.55 17.32 25.57
N GLN A 58 -12.96 18.57 25.73
CA GLN A 58 -12.17 19.73 25.31
C GLN A 58 -10.90 19.86 26.14
N LEU A 59 -11.00 19.70 27.47
CA LEU A 59 -9.84 19.68 28.38
C LEU A 59 -8.87 18.53 28.10
N ALA A 60 -9.33 17.44 27.47
CA ALA A 60 -8.43 16.39 27.00
C ALA A 60 -7.51 16.84 25.83
N ILE A 61 -7.82 17.96 25.18
CA ILE A 61 -7.06 18.55 24.07
C ILE A 61 -6.23 19.75 24.56
N ASN A 62 -6.83 20.65 25.35
CA ASN A 62 -6.22 21.93 25.74
C ASN A 62 -6.03 22.11 27.26
N GLY A 63 -6.27 21.08 28.09
CA GLY A 63 -6.20 21.20 29.54
C GLY A 63 -4.78 21.41 30.08
N THR A 64 -4.69 22.26 31.11
CA THR A 64 -3.46 22.57 31.87
C THR A 64 -3.54 22.02 33.30
N ALA A 65 -2.53 22.29 34.12
CA ALA A 65 -2.51 21.93 35.55
C ALA A 65 -3.73 22.51 36.32
N ASP A 66 -4.26 23.65 35.90
CA ASP A 66 -5.36 24.34 36.58
C ASP A 66 -6.66 23.53 36.55
N ALA A 67 -6.87 22.72 35.50
CA ALA A 67 -8.06 21.88 35.36
C ALA A 67 -8.02 20.60 36.20
N VAL A 68 -6.85 20.23 36.74
CA VAL A 68 -6.65 18.92 37.39
C VAL A 68 -7.52 18.77 38.61
N SER A 69 -7.67 19.80 39.44
CA SER A 69 -8.47 19.72 40.67
C SER A 69 -9.96 19.52 40.35
N ALA A 70 -10.51 20.29 39.43
CA ALA A 70 -11.91 20.16 39.01
C ALA A 70 -12.20 18.80 38.36
N LEU A 71 -11.29 18.31 37.51
CA LEU A 71 -11.40 16.98 36.91
C LEU A 71 -11.28 15.85 37.95
N ALA A 72 -10.42 16.01 38.97
CA ALA A 72 -10.24 15.01 40.01
C ALA A 72 -11.51 14.79 40.86
N VAL A 73 -12.28 15.85 41.12
CA VAL A 73 -13.58 15.76 41.83
C VAL A 73 -14.56 14.84 41.09
N LEU A 74 -14.55 14.88 39.75
CA LEU A 74 -15.44 14.09 38.91
C LEU A 74 -15.06 12.60 38.82
N LEU A 75 -13.94 12.17 39.42
CA LEU A 75 -13.50 10.78 39.38
C LEU A 75 -14.43 9.83 40.16
N ASP A 76 -15.15 10.31 41.18
CA ASP A 76 -16.18 9.53 41.91
C ASP A 76 -17.57 9.60 41.27
N ASP A 77 -17.76 10.46 40.26
CA ASP A 77 -19.05 10.62 39.60
C ASP A 77 -19.39 9.41 38.72
N GLU A 78 -20.60 8.87 38.86
CA GLU A 78 -21.04 7.66 38.15
C GLU A 78 -21.08 7.85 36.62
N GLN A 79 -21.41 9.05 36.13
CA GLN A 79 -21.58 9.33 34.70
C GLN A 79 -20.36 10.02 34.09
N LEU A 80 -19.62 10.81 34.89
CA LEU A 80 -18.55 11.68 34.41
C LEU A 80 -17.14 11.12 34.63
N SER A 81 -16.96 10.10 35.50
CA SER A 81 -15.63 9.55 35.83
C SER A 81 -14.81 9.15 34.59
N THR A 82 -15.43 8.52 33.60
CA THR A 82 -14.72 8.13 32.36
C THR A 82 -14.26 9.34 31.53
N TYR A 83 -15.08 10.39 31.46
CA TYR A 83 -14.72 11.63 30.75
C TYR A 83 -13.59 12.35 31.47
N ALA A 84 -13.70 12.46 32.79
CA ALA A 84 -12.69 13.10 33.64
C ALA A 84 -11.33 12.40 33.54
N ARG A 85 -11.31 11.06 33.63
CA ARG A 85 -10.08 10.27 33.43
C ARG A 85 -9.49 10.47 32.05
N SER A 86 -10.32 10.47 31.00
CA SER A 86 -9.84 10.64 29.62
C SER A 86 -9.17 12.00 29.43
N ALA A 87 -9.69 13.04 30.08
CA ALA A 87 -9.07 14.36 30.11
C ALA A 87 -7.73 14.35 30.84
N LEU A 88 -7.73 13.87 32.10
CA LEU A 88 -6.54 13.76 32.94
C LEU A 88 -5.41 12.96 32.28
N GLU A 89 -5.74 11.87 31.57
CA GLU A 89 -4.75 11.04 30.86
C GLU A 89 -3.95 11.80 29.79
N ASN A 90 -4.51 12.85 29.19
CA ASN A 90 -3.85 13.63 28.14
C ASN A 90 -3.19 14.93 28.66
N ILE A 91 -3.56 15.40 29.85
CA ILE A 91 -2.93 16.56 30.49
C ILE A 91 -1.51 16.20 30.91
N SER A 92 -0.50 16.91 30.42
CA SER A 92 0.92 16.56 30.66
C SER A 92 1.44 16.97 32.06
N ALA A 93 0.58 17.55 32.91
CA ALA A 93 0.93 18.05 34.22
C ALA A 93 1.18 16.92 35.25
N PRO A 94 2.25 16.97 36.08
CA PRO A 94 2.54 15.96 37.09
C PRO A 94 1.53 15.89 38.25
N GLU A 95 0.77 16.97 38.47
CA GLU A 95 -0.30 17.07 39.46
C GLU A 95 -1.39 16.01 39.20
N VAL A 96 -1.58 15.62 37.93
CA VAL A 96 -2.50 14.55 37.54
C VAL A 96 -2.14 13.23 38.22
N ASP A 97 -0.84 12.89 38.27
CA ASP A 97 -0.40 11.63 38.86
C ASP A 97 -0.72 11.59 40.36
N LEU A 98 -0.49 12.70 41.06
CA LEU A 98 -0.89 12.84 42.46
C LEU A 98 -2.41 12.71 42.64
N ALA A 99 -3.19 13.41 41.81
CA ALA A 99 -4.66 13.37 41.88
C ALA A 99 -5.21 11.95 41.67
N LEU A 100 -4.68 11.21 40.70
CA LEU A 100 -5.07 9.82 40.44
C LEU A 100 -4.66 8.89 41.60
N ARG A 101 -3.46 9.07 42.19
CA ARG A 101 -3.03 8.29 43.37
C ARG A 101 -3.93 8.54 44.58
N GLU A 102 -4.31 9.78 44.86
CA GLU A 102 -5.22 10.10 45.96
C GLU A 102 -6.63 9.56 45.71
N ALA A 103 -7.15 9.72 44.48
CA ALA A 103 -8.44 9.15 44.11
C ALA A 103 -8.46 7.61 44.26
N ALA A 104 -7.38 6.92 43.89
CA ALA A 104 -7.26 5.47 44.03
C ALA A 104 -7.35 4.97 45.50
N LYS A 105 -7.05 5.82 46.49
CA LYS A 105 -7.21 5.47 47.91
C LYS A 105 -8.65 5.57 48.40
N LEU A 106 -9.47 6.37 47.72
CA LEU A 106 -10.83 6.71 48.14
C LEU A 106 -11.90 5.94 47.38
N LEU A 107 -11.65 5.63 46.10
CA LEU A 107 -12.63 5.02 45.20
C LEU A 107 -12.73 3.50 45.40
N ALA A 108 -13.86 2.94 44.97
CA ALA A 108 -14.11 1.50 44.94
C ALA A 108 -14.74 1.06 43.61
N GLY A 109 -14.80 -0.26 43.38
CA GLY A 109 -15.48 -0.85 42.23
C GLY A 109 -14.92 -0.38 40.88
N ASP A 110 -15.81 -0.11 39.92
CA ASP A 110 -15.45 0.23 38.54
C ASP A 110 -14.73 1.57 38.42
N ARG A 111 -15.01 2.53 39.30
CA ARG A 111 -14.33 3.83 39.32
C ARG A 111 -12.86 3.69 39.74
N LEU A 112 -12.58 2.85 40.76
CA LEU A 112 -11.21 2.50 41.12
C LEU A 112 -10.50 1.81 39.95
N VAL A 113 -11.14 0.81 39.31
CA VAL A 113 -10.58 0.13 38.12
C VAL A 113 -10.20 1.14 37.03
N GLY A 114 -11.09 2.09 36.76
CA GLY A 114 -10.83 3.20 35.83
C GLY A 114 -9.57 3.98 36.20
N VAL A 115 -9.47 4.45 37.45
CA VAL A 115 -8.33 5.26 37.91
C VAL A 115 -7.02 4.47 37.82
N LEU A 116 -7.01 3.18 38.20
CA LEU A 116 -5.81 2.33 38.08
C LEU A 116 -5.36 2.18 36.62
N ASN A 117 -6.30 2.06 35.68
CA ASN A 117 -5.97 2.03 34.25
C ASN A 117 -5.33 3.35 33.79
N SER A 118 -5.80 4.51 34.27
CA SER A 118 -5.22 5.82 33.96
C SER A 118 -3.80 5.96 34.54
N ILE A 119 -3.58 5.52 35.78
CA ILE A 119 -2.25 5.45 36.40
C ILE A 119 -1.30 4.61 35.53
N GLY A 120 -1.75 3.42 35.09
CA GLY A 120 -0.98 2.55 34.21
C GLY A 120 -0.65 3.18 32.85
N LYS A 121 -1.60 3.90 32.24
CA LYS A 121 -1.40 4.60 30.97
C LYS A 121 -0.36 5.72 31.09
N ARG A 122 -0.44 6.49 32.18
CA ARG A 122 0.51 7.56 32.50
C ARG A 122 1.87 7.06 32.97
N ARG A 123 1.94 5.82 33.45
CA ARG A 123 3.16 5.13 33.91
C ARG A 123 3.79 5.83 35.10
N ASP A 124 2.95 6.25 36.03
CA ASP A 124 3.36 6.91 37.26
C ASP A 124 4.21 5.99 38.15
N LEU A 125 5.49 6.31 38.26
CA LEU A 125 6.46 5.52 39.02
C LEU A 125 6.14 5.51 40.52
N GLN A 126 5.58 6.60 41.05
CA GLN A 126 5.28 6.73 42.48
C GLN A 126 4.07 5.89 42.90
N ALA A 127 3.26 5.41 41.95
CA ALA A 127 2.13 4.52 42.23
C ALA A 127 2.55 3.05 42.48
N THR A 128 3.83 2.68 42.28
CA THR A 128 4.28 1.27 42.35
C THR A 128 3.90 0.59 43.66
N GLY A 129 4.13 1.25 44.81
CA GLY A 129 3.76 0.70 46.12
C GLY A 129 2.24 0.52 46.30
N LEU A 130 1.47 1.56 45.96
CA LEU A 130 -0.01 1.53 46.01
C LEU A 130 -0.57 0.40 45.14
N LEU A 131 -0.09 0.26 43.91
CA LEU A 131 -0.56 -0.77 42.99
C LEU A 131 -0.16 -2.18 43.47
N ALA A 132 1.01 -2.33 44.09
CA ALA A 132 1.46 -3.61 44.64
C ALA A 132 0.55 -4.10 45.78
N GLU A 133 0.07 -3.20 46.64
CA GLU A 133 -0.91 -3.52 47.67
C GLU A 133 -2.25 -3.99 47.05
N LEU A 134 -2.69 -3.33 45.98
CA LEU A 134 -3.95 -3.64 45.29
C LEU A 134 -3.94 -4.95 44.50
N LEU A 135 -2.78 -5.60 44.29
CA LEU A 135 -2.70 -6.95 43.73
C LEU A 135 -3.44 -7.99 44.59
N ASN A 136 -3.56 -7.76 45.89
CA ASN A 136 -4.24 -8.65 46.84
C ASN A 136 -5.67 -8.20 47.16
N HIS A 137 -6.22 -7.26 46.39
CA HIS A 137 -7.55 -6.73 46.63
C HIS A 137 -8.64 -7.81 46.46
N LYS A 138 -9.74 -7.72 47.24
CA LYS A 138 -10.82 -8.74 47.20
C LYS A 138 -11.59 -8.78 45.87
N ASN A 139 -11.65 -7.67 45.16
CA ASN A 139 -12.31 -7.55 43.86
C ASN A 139 -11.34 -7.94 42.71
N PRO A 140 -11.62 -8.99 41.93
CA PRO A 140 -10.75 -9.44 40.83
C PRO A 140 -10.50 -8.39 39.75
N SER A 141 -11.47 -7.52 39.46
CA SER A 141 -11.31 -6.44 38.46
C SER A 141 -10.26 -5.42 38.92
N VAL A 142 -10.23 -5.12 40.22
CA VAL A 142 -9.22 -4.23 40.83
C VAL A 142 -7.84 -4.88 40.78
N GLN A 143 -7.74 -6.17 41.12
CA GLN A 143 -6.47 -6.91 41.03
C GLN A 143 -5.93 -6.91 39.60
N ASN A 144 -6.79 -7.13 38.60
CA ASN A 144 -6.41 -7.11 37.20
C ASN A 144 -5.92 -5.74 36.75
N ALA A 145 -6.66 -4.67 37.10
CA ALA A 145 -6.27 -3.30 36.77
C ALA A 145 -4.93 -2.92 37.43
N ALA A 146 -4.72 -3.29 38.70
CA ALA A 146 -3.45 -3.08 39.40
C ALA A 146 -2.28 -3.82 38.73
N ALA A 147 -2.47 -5.10 38.38
CA ALA A 147 -1.46 -5.89 37.70
C ALA A 147 -1.10 -5.32 36.31
N ARG A 148 -2.10 -4.89 35.54
CA ARG A 148 -1.89 -4.23 34.24
C ARG A 148 -1.17 -2.88 34.39
N ALA A 149 -1.53 -2.09 35.39
CA ALA A 149 -0.92 -0.80 35.66
C ALA A 149 0.57 -0.96 36.05
N LEU A 150 0.89 -1.88 36.96
CA LEU A 150 2.28 -2.23 37.29
C LEU A 150 3.05 -2.72 36.07
N GLY A 151 2.42 -3.57 35.26
CA GLY A 151 3.02 -4.04 34.01
C GLY A 151 3.33 -2.90 33.03
N ALA A 152 2.43 -1.92 32.92
CA ALA A 152 2.60 -0.76 32.03
C ALA A 152 3.68 0.21 32.50
N ILE A 153 3.78 0.42 33.83
CA ILE A 153 4.88 1.16 34.48
C ILE A 153 6.22 0.53 34.08
N GLY A 154 6.36 -0.79 34.26
CA GLY A 154 7.42 -1.56 33.63
C GLY A 154 8.84 -1.29 34.15
N THR A 155 8.98 -0.95 35.44
CA THR A 155 10.27 -0.81 36.13
C THR A 155 10.73 -2.14 36.74
N ILE A 156 12.01 -2.23 37.13
CA ILE A 156 12.54 -3.39 37.88
C ILE A 156 11.76 -3.60 39.18
N GLU A 157 11.47 -2.51 39.91
CA GLU A 157 10.67 -2.57 41.13
C GLU A 157 9.26 -3.12 40.87
N ALA A 158 8.57 -2.64 39.83
CA ALA A 158 7.26 -3.15 39.46
C ALA A 158 7.32 -4.65 39.07
N ALA A 159 8.39 -5.06 38.38
CA ALA A 159 8.63 -6.47 38.07
C ALA A 159 8.80 -7.33 39.32
N ASP A 160 9.55 -6.86 40.32
CA ASP A 160 9.78 -7.60 41.55
C ASP A 160 8.50 -7.73 42.40
N GLN A 161 7.66 -6.67 42.44
CA GLN A 161 6.35 -6.74 43.08
C GLN A 161 5.41 -7.74 42.38
N LEU A 162 5.39 -7.72 41.04
CA LEU A 162 4.60 -8.68 40.25
C LEU A 162 5.10 -10.12 40.47
N LYS A 163 6.42 -10.37 40.49
CA LYS A 163 6.99 -11.70 40.80
C LYS A 163 6.57 -12.19 42.18
N LYS A 164 6.70 -11.34 43.20
CA LYS A 164 6.36 -11.66 44.58
C LYS A 164 4.87 -12.03 44.71
N SER A 165 4.00 -11.22 44.10
CA SER A 165 2.55 -11.47 44.12
C SER A 165 2.18 -12.72 43.32
N PHE A 166 2.81 -12.95 42.15
CA PHE A 166 2.58 -14.14 41.34
C PHE A 166 2.84 -15.45 42.09
N ALA A 167 3.87 -15.49 42.93
CA ALA A 167 4.21 -16.67 43.73
C ALA A 167 3.14 -17.04 44.78
N GLN A 168 2.36 -16.06 45.23
CA GLN A 168 1.33 -16.24 46.26
C GLN A 168 -0.08 -16.36 45.68
N ALA A 169 -0.28 -15.95 44.43
CA ALA A 169 -1.57 -15.91 43.79
C ALA A 169 -2.04 -17.29 43.30
N ALA A 170 -3.36 -17.48 43.26
CA ALA A 170 -4.04 -18.64 42.70
C ALA A 170 -5.22 -18.23 41.80
N GLY A 171 -5.69 -19.15 40.97
CA GLY A 171 -6.86 -18.95 40.12
C GLY A 171 -6.77 -17.73 39.19
N SER A 172 -7.85 -16.96 39.11
CA SER A 172 -7.98 -15.79 38.21
C SER A 172 -7.00 -14.65 38.51
N SER A 173 -6.64 -14.47 39.78
CA SER A 173 -5.65 -13.47 40.20
C SER A 173 -4.26 -13.81 39.63
N ARG A 174 -3.87 -15.09 39.67
CA ARG A 174 -2.59 -15.56 39.11
C ARG A 174 -2.48 -15.31 37.61
N ILE A 175 -3.57 -15.51 36.86
CA ILE A 175 -3.66 -15.23 35.42
C ILE A 175 -3.48 -13.73 35.15
N SER A 176 -4.15 -12.87 35.93
CA SER A 176 -4.07 -11.42 35.76
C SER A 176 -2.66 -10.88 36.04
N ILE A 177 -2.01 -11.40 37.09
CA ILE A 177 -0.62 -11.05 37.42
C ILE A 177 0.34 -11.54 36.33
N ALA A 178 0.14 -12.75 35.78
CA ALA A 178 0.93 -13.25 34.66
C ALA A 178 0.84 -12.34 33.42
N GLN A 179 -0.35 -11.84 33.10
CA GLN A 179 -0.53 -10.85 32.03
C GLN A 179 0.24 -9.56 32.33
N GLY A 180 0.16 -9.06 33.57
CA GLY A 180 0.95 -7.91 34.04
C GLY A 180 2.46 -8.14 33.88
N CYS A 181 2.97 -9.32 34.24
CA CYS A 181 4.37 -9.72 34.06
C CYS A 181 4.80 -9.69 32.58
N LEU A 182 3.96 -10.17 31.65
CA LEU A 182 4.28 -10.12 30.20
C LEU A 182 4.35 -8.69 29.67
N VAL A 183 3.43 -7.82 30.11
CA VAL A 183 3.48 -6.39 29.75
C VAL A 183 4.75 -5.76 30.33
N CYS A 184 5.06 -6.04 31.59
CA CYS A 184 6.28 -5.56 32.26
C CYS A 184 7.54 -5.98 31.51
N ALA A 185 7.66 -7.26 31.13
CA ALA A 185 8.80 -7.78 30.39
C ALA A 185 9.05 -7.03 29.08
N ARG A 186 7.99 -6.71 28.32
CA ARG A 186 8.14 -5.91 27.08
C ARG A 186 8.67 -4.50 27.34
N ARG A 187 8.24 -3.88 28.45
CA ARG A 187 8.66 -2.53 28.84
C ARG A 187 10.11 -2.52 29.32
N LEU A 188 10.51 -3.53 30.09
CA LEU A 188 11.89 -3.73 30.53
C LEU A 188 12.84 -3.93 29.34
N VAL A 189 12.47 -4.71 28.32
CA VAL A 189 13.28 -4.84 27.09
C VAL A 189 13.44 -3.49 26.40
N ALA A 190 12.37 -2.69 26.29
CA ALA A 190 12.45 -1.36 25.71
C ALA A 190 13.33 -0.39 26.53
N ALA A 191 13.51 -0.65 27.83
CA ALA A 191 14.40 0.08 28.72
C ALA A 191 15.83 -0.49 28.78
N GLY A 192 16.14 -1.57 28.06
CA GLY A 192 17.46 -2.23 28.07
C GLY A 192 17.65 -3.27 29.18
N GLU A 193 16.63 -3.51 30.02
CA GLU A 193 16.65 -4.43 31.16
C GLU A 193 16.29 -5.87 30.75
N THR A 194 17.01 -6.40 29.76
CA THR A 194 16.71 -7.69 29.13
C THR A 194 16.77 -8.86 30.10
N GLN A 195 17.71 -8.86 31.06
CA GLN A 195 17.88 -9.97 32.00
C GLN A 195 16.65 -10.12 32.91
N GLN A 196 16.10 -9.00 33.39
CA GLN A 196 14.94 -8.94 34.26
C GLN A 196 13.67 -9.30 33.49
N ALA A 197 13.56 -8.85 32.24
CA ALA A 197 12.48 -9.26 31.34
C ALA A 197 12.48 -10.77 31.08
N VAL A 198 13.64 -11.36 30.78
CA VAL A 198 13.80 -12.80 30.57
C VAL A 198 13.50 -13.58 31.84
N SER A 199 13.93 -13.09 33.01
CA SER A 199 13.59 -13.67 34.30
C SER A 199 12.07 -13.75 34.54
N LEU A 200 11.31 -12.68 34.21
CA LEU A 200 9.85 -12.70 34.25
C LEU A 200 9.26 -13.75 33.31
N CYS A 201 9.70 -13.77 32.04
CA CYS A 201 9.19 -14.72 31.07
C CYS A 201 9.49 -16.19 31.46
N ASN A 202 10.67 -16.46 32.01
CA ASN A 202 11.03 -17.81 32.50
C ASN A 202 10.18 -18.24 33.70
N LEU A 203 9.89 -17.32 34.63
CA LEU A 203 8.98 -17.60 35.75
C LEU A 203 7.60 -18.06 35.23
N LEU A 204 7.04 -17.32 34.27
CA LEU A 204 5.72 -17.65 33.70
C LEU A 204 5.74 -18.94 32.90
N ARG A 205 6.80 -19.18 32.10
CA ARG A 205 6.96 -20.41 31.32
C ARG A 205 7.02 -21.65 32.22
N SER A 206 7.64 -21.54 33.40
CA SER A 206 7.74 -22.67 34.34
C SER A 206 6.47 -22.91 35.17
N ALA A 207 5.46 -22.04 35.05
CA ALA A 207 4.26 -22.09 35.87
C ALA A 207 3.11 -22.82 35.16
N ASP A 208 2.23 -23.43 35.96
CA ASP A 208 0.95 -23.95 35.49
C ASP A 208 0.00 -22.79 35.16
N LEU A 209 -0.05 -22.43 33.88
CA LEU A 209 -0.83 -21.32 33.33
C LEU A 209 -1.60 -21.78 32.08
N PRO A 210 -2.69 -21.08 31.71
CA PRO A 210 -3.34 -21.29 30.43
C PRO A 210 -2.35 -21.26 29.27
N GLN A 211 -2.59 -22.11 28.28
CA GLN A 211 -1.69 -22.39 27.18
C GLN A 211 -1.24 -21.11 26.43
N GLU A 212 -2.13 -20.13 26.28
CA GLU A 212 -1.85 -18.86 25.61
C GLU A 212 -0.80 -18.03 26.35
N LEU A 213 -0.84 -18.02 27.69
CA LEU A 213 0.14 -17.31 28.51
C LEU A 213 1.47 -18.04 28.55
N HIS A 214 1.43 -19.37 28.63
CA HIS A 214 2.63 -20.20 28.55
C HIS A 214 3.37 -19.95 27.21
N TRP A 215 2.65 -19.97 26.09
CA TRP A 215 3.21 -19.68 24.76
C TRP A 215 3.75 -18.26 24.63
N ALA A 216 3.01 -17.25 25.10
CA ALA A 216 3.47 -15.87 25.08
C ALA A 216 4.74 -15.67 25.93
N ALA A 217 4.82 -16.33 27.08
CA ALA A 217 6.00 -16.32 27.93
C ALA A 217 7.19 -16.99 27.26
N THR A 218 7.01 -18.18 26.68
CA THR A 218 8.07 -18.91 25.97
C THR A 218 8.60 -18.12 24.77
N TYR A 219 7.70 -17.61 23.91
CA TYR A 219 8.08 -16.73 22.80
C TYR A 219 8.91 -15.54 23.27
N SER A 220 8.43 -14.84 24.31
CA SER A 220 9.08 -13.65 24.83
C SER A 220 10.43 -14.00 25.47
N ALA A 221 10.55 -15.13 26.17
CA ALA A 221 11.82 -15.58 26.76
C ALA A 221 12.88 -15.80 25.67
N VAL A 222 12.53 -16.45 24.55
CA VAL A 222 13.44 -16.67 23.43
C VAL A 222 13.76 -15.36 22.71
N ALA A 223 12.73 -14.62 22.30
CA ALA A 223 12.88 -13.39 21.52
C ALA A 223 13.66 -12.31 22.26
N ASN A 224 13.45 -12.16 23.57
CA ASN A 224 14.14 -11.16 24.38
C ASN A 224 15.62 -11.48 24.56
N GLN A 225 16.01 -12.77 24.54
CA GLN A 225 17.42 -13.19 24.64
C GLN A 225 18.19 -13.04 23.32
N GLY A 226 17.51 -12.81 22.19
CA GLY A 226 18.15 -12.74 20.88
C GLY A 226 18.93 -14.02 20.58
N THR A 227 20.21 -13.89 20.22
CA THR A 227 21.10 -15.02 19.91
C THR A 227 21.30 -15.97 21.09
N ALA A 228 21.27 -15.48 22.34
CA ALA A 228 21.38 -16.33 23.52
C ALA A 228 20.14 -17.23 23.73
N GLY A 229 19.02 -16.90 23.08
CA GLY A 229 17.77 -17.69 23.13
C GLY A 229 17.76 -18.90 22.19
N VAL A 230 18.77 -19.06 21.33
CA VAL A 230 18.81 -20.14 20.32
C VAL A 230 18.70 -21.54 20.95
N PRO A 231 19.37 -21.91 22.06
CA PRO A 231 19.20 -23.24 22.66
C PRO A 231 17.75 -23.56 23.05
N LEU A 232 17.04 -22.59 23.66
CA LEU A 232 15.63 -22.75 24.03
C LEU A 232 14.73 -22.82 22.79
N LEU A 233 15.05 -22.06 21.74
CA LEU A 233 14.36 -22.15 20.46
C LEU A 233 14.45 -23.56 19.85
N LEU A 234 15.65 -24.17 19.90
CA LEU A 234 15.86 -25.51 19.36
C LEU A 234 15.13 -26.57 20.19
N GLU A 235 15.13 -26.45 21.52
CA GLU A 235 14.32 -27.32 22.42
C GLU A 235 12.83 -27.30 22.03
N MET A 236 12.28 -26.12 21.71
CA MET A 236 10.88 -25.99 21.30
C MET A 236 10.58 -26.69 19.97
N LEU A 237 11.50 -26.65 19.01
CA LEU A 237 11.37 -27.37 17.73
C LEU A 237 11.42 -28.88 17.92
N ASP A 238 12.17 -29.36 18.91
CA ASP A 238 12.37 -30.77 19.22
C ASP A 238 11.27 -31.34 20.16
N SER A 239 10.39 -30.48 20.69
CA SER A 239 9.35 -30.86 21.68
C SER A 239 8.26 -31.81 21.16
N GLY A 240 8.09 -31.92 19.84
CA GLY A 240 6.99 -32.63 19.20
C GLY A 240 5.63 -31.92 19.29
N ASP A 241 5.54 -30.78 19.99
CA ASP A 241 4.33 -29.96 20.08
C ASP A 241 4.24 -29.00 18.89
N SER A 242 3.19 -29.15 18.08
CA SER A 242 2.99 -28.36 16.86
C SER A 242 2.89 -26.85 17.12
N ALA A 243 2.37 -26.43 18.27
CA ALA A 243 2.26 -25.02 18.59
C ALA A 243 3.61 -24.45 19.05
N GLN A 244 4.35 -25.17 19.89
CA GLN A 244 5.72 -24.80 20.25
C GLN A 244 6.61 -24.69 19.01
N PHE A 245 6.47 -25.62 18.07
CA PHE A 245 7.17 -25.59 16.79
C PHE A 245 6.89 -24.29 16.02
N ARG A 246 5.61 -23.90 15.85
CA ARG A 246 5.24 -22.66 15.15
C ARG A 246 5.73 -21.40 15.88
N ILE A 247 5.69 -21.39 17.21
CA ILE A 247 6.19 -20.27 18.02
C ILE A 247 7.72 -20.16 17.89
N ALA A 248 8.43 -21.27 17.87
CA ALA A 248 9.88 -21.29 17.67
C ALA A 248 10.25 -20.66 16.31
N LEU A 249 9.54 -21.00 15.24
CA LEU A 249 9.75 -20.37 13.92
C LEU A 249 9.41 -18.87 13.91
N GLN A 250 8.38 -18.44 14.64
CA GLN A 250 8.12 -17.01 14.84
C GLN A 250 9.27 -16.32 15.58
N ALA A 251 9.88 -17.00 16.56
CA ALA A 251 11.03 -16.49 17.28
C ALA A 251 12.29 -16.41 16.39
N VAL A 252 12.49 -17.36 15.46
CA VAL A 252 13.58 -17.30 14.46
C VAL A 252 13.53 -15.98 13.69
N ARG A 253 12.35 -15.57 13.20
CA ARG A 253 12.18 -14.31 12.47
C ARG A 253 12.54 -13.08 13.30
N ARG A 254 12.30 -13.13 14.62
CA ARG A 254 12.59 -12.03 15.54
C ARG A 254 14.07 -11.95 15.92
N ILE A 255 14.74 -13.10 16.02
CA ILE A 255 16.18 -13.22 16.27
C ILE A 255 16.97 -12.82 15.00
N GLY A 256 16.51 -13.24 13.83
CA GLY A 256 17.19 -13.02 12.56
C GLY A 256 18.44 -13.91 12.41
N LYS A 257 19.44 -13.43 11.65
CA LYS A 257 20.69 -14.16 11.44
C LYS A 257 21.48 -14.26 12.75
N ALA A 258 21.64 -15.49 13.25
CA ALA A 258 22.43 -15.82 14.42
C ALA A 258 23.46 -16.92 14.07
N PRO A 259 24.64 -16.94 14.71
CA PRO A 259 25.67 -17.95 14.42
C PRO A 259 25.09 -19.37 14.53
N LYS A 260 25.31 -20.18 13.48
CA LYS A 260 24.86 -21.59 13.36
C LYS A 260 23.35 -21.83 13.38
N LEU A 261 22.51 -20.80 13.53
CA LEU A 261 21.06 -21.00 13.61
C LEU A 261 20.51 -21.67 12.36
N ALA A 262 20.87 -21.19 11.17
CA ALA A 262 20.41 -21.79 9.92
C ALA A 262 20.84 -23.26 9.80
N THR A 263 22.10 -23.59 10.11
CA THR A 263 22.60 -24.97 10.08
C THR A 263 21.90 -25.88 11.11
N GLU A 264 21.55 -25.37 12.29
CA GLU A 264 20.80 -26.11 13.31
C GLU A 264 19.33 -26.33 12.96
N LEU A 265 18.71 -25.37 12.25
CA LEU A 265 17.36 -25.56 11.70
C LEU A 265 17.39 -26.57 10.54
N ALA A 266 18.40 -26.51 9.69
CA ALA A 266 18.55 -27.39 8.55
C ALA A 266 18.82 -28.85 8.96
N SER A 267 19.59 -29.09 10.03
CA SER A 267 19.84 -30.43 10.56
C SER A 267 18.59 -31.13 11.09
N ARG A 268 17.55 -30.35 11.43
CA ARG A 268 16.24 -30.84 11.92
C ARG A 268 15.22 -31.10 10.81
N LEU A 269 15.57 -30.93 9.53
CA LEU A 269 14.67 -31.25 8.43
C LEU A 269 14.36 -32.75 8.39
N GLU A 270 15.37 -33.59 8.57
CA GLU A 270 15.21 -35.04 8.60
C GLU A 270 14.47 -35.46 9.90
N GLY A 271 13.47 -36.32 9.79
CA GLY A 271 12.66 -36.78 10.93
C GLY A 271 11.41 -35.94 11.25
N GLN A 272 11.26 -34.77 10.65
CA GLN A 272 10.04 -33.95 10.78
C GLN A 272 8.93 -34.39 9.83
N SER A 273 7.68 -34.03 10.15
CA SER A 273 6.55 -34.18 9.22
C SER A 273 6.74 -33.33 7.97
N ALA A 274 6.09 -33.68 6.86
CA ALA A 274 6.16 -32.90 5.61
C ALA A 274 5.73 -31.42 5.82
N GLU A 275 4.72 -31.17 6.66
CA GLU A 275 4.30 -29.82 7.03
C GLU A 275 5.42 -29.05 7.75
N ASN A 276 6.05 -29.67 8.76
CA ASN A 276 7.14 -29.05 9.52
C ASN A 276 8.40 -28.83 8.67
N GLN A 277 8.71 -29.75 7.76
CA GLN A 277 9.79 -29.60 6.79
C GLN A 277 9.56 -28.39 5.89
N ALA A 278 8.34 -28.23 5.35
CA ALA A 278 7.99 -27.08 4.53
C ALA A 278 8.15 -25.76 5.30
N LEU A 279 7.70 -25.70 6.55
CA LEU A 279 7.84 -24.52 7.41
C LEU A 279 9.31 -24.19 7.72
N LEU A 280 10.15 -25.20 7.99
CA LEU A 280 11.58 -25.00 8.19
C LEU A 280 12.26 -24.47 6.94
N LEU A 281 11.97 -25.04 5.75
CA LEU A 281 12.54 -24.58 4.48
C LEU A 281 12.18 -23.13 4.17
N ILE A 282 10.91 -22.74 4.38
CA ILE A 282 10.48 -21.34 4.24
C ILE A 282 11.28 -20.44 5.20
N THR A 283 11.45 -20.87 6.46
CA THR A 283 12.19 -20.12 7.47
C THR A 283 13.67 -19.98 7.13
N LEU A 284 14.30 -21.03 6.59
CA LEU A 284 15.69 -21.00 6.10
C LEU A 284 15.85 -20.02 4.94
N GLY A 285 14.92 -20.01 3.99
CA GLY A 285 14.89 -19.04 2.89
C GLY A 285 14.68 -17.60 3.38
N GLU A 286 13.90 -17.39 4.44
CA GLU A 286 13.74 -16.08 5.09
C GLU A 286 14.99 -15.62 5.84
N LEU A 287 15.74 -16.54 6.46
CA LEU A 287 17.02 -16.22 7.10
C LEU A 287 18.08 -15.81 6.08
N GLY A 288 18.11 -16.43 4.89
CA GLY A 288 19.03 -16.06 3.82
C GLY A 288 20.49 -16.35 4.15
N ASP A 289 20.77 -17.49 4.80
CA ASP A 289 22.12 -17.97 5.12
C ASP A 289 22.55 -19.01 4.09
N ASP A 290 23.47 -18.63 3.21
CA ASP A 290 23.88 -19.46 2.06
C ASP A 290 24.56 -20.77 2.49
N SER A 291 25.02 -20.88 3.74
CA SER A 291 25.61 -22.12 4.26
C SER A 291 24.66 -23.33 4.24
N VAL A 292 23.34 -23.09 4.17
CA VAL A 292 22.34 -24.16 4.08
C VAL A 292 21.94 -24.51 2.65
N LEU A 293 22.48 -23.83 1.63
CA LEU A 293 22.11 -24.04 0.23
C LEU A 293 22.19 -25.51 -0.19
N PRO A 294 23.27 -26.28 0.10
CA PRO A 294 23.33 -27.69 -0.28
C PRO A 294 22.21 -28.54 0.32
N ILE A 295 21.77 -28.21 1.53
CA ILE A 295 20.69 -28.92 2.23
C ILE A 295 19.34 -28.59 1.60
N VAL A 296 19.11 -27.31 1.27
CA VAL A 296 17.88 -26.88 0.59
C VAL A 296 17.78 -27.47 -0.82
N VAL A 297 18.89 -27.53 -1.57
CA VAL A 297 18.96 -28.20 -2.87
C VAL A 297 18.62 -29.69 -2.74
N LYS A 298 19.17 -30.40 -1.74
CA LYS A 298 18.81 -31.80 -1.46
C LYS A 298 17.31 -31.96 -1.20
N ALA A 299 16.68 -31.02 -0.48
CA ALA A 299 15.26 -31.07 -0.15
C ALA A 299 14.33 -30.93 -1.37
N VAL A 300 14.79 -30.33 -2.47
CA VAL A 300 14.05 -30.30 -3.74
C VAL A 300 13.81 -31.71 -4.31
N GLY A 301 14.69 -32.67 -4.01
CA GLY A 301 14.57 -34.05 -4.48
C GLY A 301 13.57 -34.94 -3.70
N ASN A 302 13.10 -34.52 -2.52
CA ASN A 302 12.34 -35.37 -1.58
C ASN A 302 10.88 -35.65 -2.02
N ASP A 303 10.31 -36.83 -1.76
CA ASP A 303 9.06 -37.34 -2.36
C ASP A 303 7.75 -36.60 -2.01
N ALA A 304 7.72 -35.76 -0.96
CA ALA A 304 6.52 -34.99 -0.60
C ALA A 304 6.41 -33.67 -1.40
N SER A 305 5.29 -33.49 -2.12
CA SER A 305 5.06 -32.33 -3.00
C SER A 305 5.22 -30.98 -2.30
N ASP A 306 4.71 -30.83 -1.07
CA ASP A 306 4.76 -29.56 -0.33
C ASP A 306 6.19 -29.20 0.12
N THR A 307 6.97 -30.20 0.52
CA THR A 307 8.39 -30.03 0.89
C THR A 307 9.20 -29.57 -0.32
N ARG A 308 8.95 -30.13 -1.52
CA ARG A 308 9.63 -29.70 -2.75
C ARG A 308 9.35 -28.25 -3.09
N ILE A 309 8.08 -27.85 -3.06
CA ILE A 309 7.67 -26.47 -3.38
C ILE A 309 8.25 -25.48 -2.37
N ALA A 310 8.28 -25.83 -1.09
CA ALA A 310 8.90 -25.01 -0.05
C ALA A 310 10.41 -24.87 -0.26
N ALA A 311 11.11 -25.95 -0.63
CA ALA A 311 12.54 -25.91 -0.97
C ALA A 311 12.80 -25.01 -2.19
N ILE A 312 12.05 -25.18 -3.29
CA ILE A 312 12.13 -24.32 -4.48
C ILE A 312 11.89 -22.86 -4.12
N SER A 313 10.92 -22.57 -3.25
CA SER A 313 10.63 -21.21 -2.79
C SER A 313 11.77 -20.62 -1.96
N ALA A 314 12.45 -21.42 -1.15
CA ALA A 314 13.62 -21.00 -0.37
C ALA A 314 14.82 -20.68 -1.27
N LEU A 315 15.01 -21.44 -2.35
CA LEU A 315 16.06 -21.20 -3.36
C LEU A 315 15.91 -19.84 -4.04
N ALA A 316 14.71 -19.25 -4.09
CA ALA A 316 14.50 -17.89 -4.62
C ALA A 316 15.32 -16.81 -3.89
N ARG A 317 15.79 -17.09 -2.67
CA ARG A 317 16.58 -16.16 -1.83
C ARG A 317 17.98 -16.66 -1.52
N LEU A 318 18.17 -17.98 -1.48
CA LEU A 318 19.44 -18.63 -1.15
C LEU A 318 20.26 -19.03 -2.37
N GLY A 319 19.60 -19.17 -3.52
CA GLY A 319 20.20 -19.81 -4.68
C GLY A 319 21.23 -18.94 -5.38
N ASP A 320 22.07 -19.61 -6.14
CA ASP A 320 23.18 -19.09 -6.93
C ASP A 320 23.01 -19.41 -8.43
N ASN A 321 24.07 -19.20 -9.21
CA ASN A 321 24.06 -19.49 -10.64
C ASN A 321 23.82 -20.98 -10.96
N ASP A 322 24.34 -21.90 -10.15
CA ASP A 322 24.12 -23.34 -10.37
C ASP A 322 22.69 -23.75 -10.00
N THR A 323 22.11 -23.10 -8.98
CA THR A 323 20.70 -23.21 -8.64
C THR A 323 19.80 -22.74 -9.78
N ALA A 324 20.23 -21.75 -10.57
CA ALA A 324 19.49 -21.28 -11.75
C ALA A 324 19.24 -22.41 -12.76
N LYS A 325 20.25 -23.24 -13.03
CA LYS A 325 20.14 -24.36 -13.97
C LYS A 325 19.10 -25.38 -13.49
N LEU A 326 19.18 -25.75 -12.22
CA LEU A 326 18.21 -26.64 -11.57
C LEU A 326 16.79 -26.06 -11.67
N LEU A 327 16.60 -24.78 -11.35
CA LEU A 327 15.30 -24.15 -11.40
C LEU A 327 14.76 -24.02 -12.83
N LEU A 328 15.63 -23.81 -13.83
CA LEU A 328 15.24 -23.81 -15.25
C LEU A 328 14.74 -25.19 -15.70
N ASP A 329 15.41 -26.26 -15.29
CA ASP A 329 14.96 -27.63 -15.55
C ASP A 329 13.60 -27.88 -14.90
N LEU A 330 13.43 -27.51 -13.62
CA LEU A 330 12.17 -27.66 -12.88
C LEU A 330 11.02 -26.84 -13.47
N ALA A 331 11.31 -25.64 -13.98
CA ALA A 331 10.36 -24.76 -14.65
C ALA A 331 9.82 -25.34 -15.97
N SER A 332 10.47 -26.36 -16.52
CA SER A 332 10.07 -27.07 -17.75
C SER A 332 9.40 -28.43 -17.51
N THR A 333 9.12 -28.80 -16.25
CA THR A 333 8.49 -30.09 -15.91
C THR A 333 6.97 -30.09 -16.13
N ASP A 334 6.38 -31.27 -16.31
CA ASP A 334 4.93 -31.44 -16.46
C ASP A 334 4.14 -31.17 -15.16
N ASN A 335 4.82 -31.10 -14.01
CA ASN A 335 4.18 -30.74 -12.76
C ASN A 335 4.01 -29.21 -12.68
N VAL A 336 2.80 -28.76 -13.00
CA VAL A 336 2.43 -27.34 -13.02
C VAL A 336 2.77 -26.60 -11.72
N ALA A 337 2.60 -27.23 -10.56
CA ALA A 337 2.89 -26.59 -9.27
C ALA A 337 4.41 -26.36 -9.09
N MET A 338 5.23 -27.36 -9.44
CA MET A 338 6.69 -27.23 -9.39
C MET A 338 7.20 -26.26 -10.45
N ALA A 339 6.67 -26.32 -11.67
CA ALA A 339 7.06 -25.42 -12.75
C ALA A 339 6.79 -23.95 -12.36
N ASN A 340 5.59 -23.66 -11.85
CA ASN A 340 5.24 -22.32 -11.37
C ASN A 340 6.11 -21.85 -10.20
N ALA A 341 6.39 -22.72 -9.24
CA ALA A 341 7.27 -22.41 -8.11
C ALA A 341 8.69 -22.08 -8.59
N ALA A 342 9.22 -22.86 -9.54
CA ALA A 342 10.56 -22.68 -10.08
C ALA A 342 10.68 -21.40 -10.92
N GLN A 343 9.69 -21.09 -11.76
CA GLN A 343 9.63 -19.80 -12.45
C GLN A 343 9.58 -18.63 -11.47
N ALA A 344 8.73 -18.71 -10.43
CA ALA A 344 8.64 -17.66 -9.42
C ALA A 344 9.92 -17.52 -8.59
N ALA A 345 10.70 -18.60 -8.43
CA ALA A 345 12.01 -18.56 -7.82
C ALA A 345 13.03 -17.88 -8.75
N LEU A 346 13.12 -18.28 -10.01
CA LEU A 346 14.03 -17.70 -11.02
C LEU A 346 13.86 -16.19 -11.16
N VAL A 347 12.64 -15.67 -11.12
CA VAL A 347 12.38 -14.23 -11.24
C VAL A 347 12.95 -13.43 -10.06
N ARG A 348 13.03 -14.04 -8.87
CA ARG A 348 13.52 -13.39 -7.63
C ARG A 348 14.95 -13.75 -7.28
N LEU A 349 15.50 -14.79 -7.92
CA LEU A 349 16.83 -15.31 -7.69
C LEU A 349 17.88 -14.20 -7.89
N PRO A 350 18.70 -13.91 -6.88
CA PRO A 350 19.77 -12.94 -7.00
C PRO A 350 20.93 -13.53 -7.82
N GLY A 351 21.69 -12.67 -8.50
CA GLY A 351 22.91 -13.05 -9.22
C GLY A 351 22.96 -12.52 -10.65
N ASP A 352 24.16 -12.10 -11.06
CA ASP A 352 24.40 -11.49 -12.38
C ASP A 352 24.48 -12.56 -13.49
N GLY A 353 24.80 -13.81 -13.14
CA GLY A 353 24.91 -14.93 -14.09
C GLY A 353 23.58 -15.59 -14.45
N ILE A 354 22.50 -15.26 -13.73
CA ILE A 354 21.18 -15.86 -13.94
C ILE A 354 20.65 -15.53 -15.32
N ASP A 355 20.83 -14.28 -15.75
CA ASP A 355 20.30 -13.83 -17.04
C ASP A 355 20.99 -14.54 -18.21
N SER A 356 22.30 -14.80 -18.11
CA SER A 356 23.02 -15.59 -19.12
C SER A 356 22.56 -17.05 -19.17
N GLU A 357 22.23 -17.67 -18.03
CA GLU A 357 21.68 -19.02 -18.00
C GLU A 357 20.31 -19.08 -18.66
N VAL A 358 19.44 -18.09 -18.39
CA VAL A 358 18.13 -17.98 -19.05
C VAL A 358 18.28 -17.81 -20.57
N VAL A 359 19.19 -16.94 -21.01
CA VAL A 359 19.47 -16.72 -22.44
C VAL A 359 19.99 -17.99 -23.11
N ALA A 360 20.86 -18.75 -22.44
CA ALA A 360 21.38 -20.02 -22.96
C ALA A 360 20.26 -21.07 -23.18
N ARG A 361 19.18 -21.04 -22.39
CA ARG A 361 18.04 -21.96 -22.57
C ARG A 361 17.12 -21.57 -23.73
N LEU A 362 17.19 -20.35 -24.26
CA LEU A 362 16.40 -19.93 -25.44
C LEU A 362 16.79 -20.64 -26.74
N ILE A 363 17.95 -21.31 -26.78
CA ILE A 363 18.45 -22.06 -27.94
C ILE A 363 18.39 -23.59 -27.73
N SER A 364 17.62 -24.06 -26.76
CA SER A 364 17.46 -25.50 -26.51
C SER A 364 16.62 -26.19 -27.60
N ASP A 365 16.92 -27.47 -27.85
CA ASP A 365 16.11 -28.35 -28.69
C ASP A 365 14.77 -28.76 -28.03
N GLN A 366 14.55 -28.45 -26.75
CA GLN A 366 13.32 -28.82 -26.04
C GLN A 366 12.34 -27.64 -25.97
N PRO A 367 11.16 -27.72 -26.64
CA PRO A 367 10.22 -26.60 -26.71
C PRO A 367 9.71 -26.11 -25.35
N ALA A 368 9.44 -27.02 -24.41
CA ALA A 368 8.99 -26.68 -23.06
C ALA A 368 10.02 -25.83 -22.31
N MET A 369 11.31 -26.15 -22.49
CA MET A 369 12.41 -25.41 -21.89
C MET A 369 12.57 -24.01 -22.52
N VAL A 370 12.46 -23.91 -23.84
CA VAL A 370 12.49 -22.62 -24.54
C VAL A 370 11.32 -21.74 -24.09
N LEU A 371 10.09 -22.28 -24.00
CA LEU A 371 8.91 -21.52 -23.52
C LEU A 371 9.12 -20.99 -22.09
N SER A 372 9.61 -21.84 -21.19
CA SER A 372 9.92 -21.42 -19.82
C SER A 372 10.98 -20.31 -19.80
N ALA A 373 12.04 -20.44 -20.61
CA ALA A 373 13.08 -19.43 -20.70
C ALA A 373 12.57 -18.09 -21.28
N VAL A 374 11.66 -18.13 -22.27
CA VAL A 374 10.98 -16.95 -22.82
C VAL A 374 10.20 -16.22 -21.71
N GLU A 375 9.43 -16.97 -20.92
CA GLU A 375 8.62 -16.41 -19.83
C GLU A 375 9.49 -15.79 -18.73
N VAL A 376 10.56 -16.48 -18.33
CA VAL A 376 11.52 -15.97 -17.32
C VAL A 376 12.26 -14.74 -17.83
N ALA A 377 12.70 -14.73 -19.10
CA ALA A 377 13.35 -13.59 -19.71
C ALA A 377 12.45 -12.34 -19.73
N ALA A 378 11.17 -12.52 -20.04
CA ALA A 378 10.19 -11.45 -19.99
C ALA A 378 9.98 -10.92 -18.56
N LYS A 379 9.78 -11.80 -17.58
CA LYS A 379 9.54 -11.41 -16.17
C LYS A 379 10.76 -10.75 -15.52
N ARG A 380 11.97 -11.16 -15.89
CA ARG A 380 13.24 -10.55 -15.44
C ARG A 380 13.66 -9.32 -16.27
N ASN A 381 12.98 -9.03 -17.38
CA ASN A 381 13.30 -7.96 -18.35
C ASN A 381 14.72 -8.10 -18.94
N ILE A 382 15.12 -9.32 -19.32
CA ILE A 382 16.47 -9.62 -19.80
C ILE A 382 16.67 -9.02 -21.20
N ALA A 383 17.36 -7.88 -21.28
CA ALA A 383 17.61 -7.18 -22.53
C ALA A 383 18.39 -8.03 -23.56
N THR A 384 19.37 -8.80 -23.10
CA THR A 384 20.21 -9.66 -23.95
C THR A 384 19.46 -10.83 -24.58
N ALA A 385 18.23 -11.12 -24.13
CA ALA A 385 17.36 -12.12 -24.76
C ALA A 385 16.73 -11.63 -26.07
N THR A 386 16.67 -10.31 -26.30
CA THR A 386 15.93 -9.71 -27.43
C THR A 386 16.30 -10.28 -28.81
N PRO A 387 17.59 -10.47 -29.18
CA PRO A 387 17.96 -11.05 -30.47
C PRO A 387 17.47 -12.49 -30.66
N PHE A 388 17.44 -13.28 -29.58
CA PHE A 388 16.95 -14.65 -29.60
C PHE A 388 15.42 -14.70 -29.70
N LEU A 389 14.74 -13.82 -28.96
CA LEU A 389 13.29 -13.69 -29.03
C LEU A 389 12.82 -13.25 -30.43
N LEU A 390 13.53 -12.33 -31.08
CA LEU A 390 13.26 -11.94 -32.48
C LEU A 390 13.40 -13.12 -33.45
N ARG A 391 14.31 -14.08 -33.21
CA ARG A 391 14.37 -15.30 -34.02
C ARG A 391 13.16 -16.21 -33.76
N LEU A 392 12.75 -16.34 -32.51
CA LEU A 392 11.61 -17.16 -32.11
C LEU A 392 10.26 -16.63 -32.64
N THR A 393 10.18 -15.33 -33.02
CA THR A 393 8.99 -14.80 -33.70
C THR A 393 8.79 -15.36 -35.12
N HIS A 394 9.73 -16.14 -35.63
CA HIS A 394 9.62 -16.87 -36.90
C HIS A 394 9.35 -18.37 -36.72
N SER A 395 9.04 -18.82 -35.49
CA SER A 395 8.67 -20.21 -35.24
C SER A 395 7.37 -20.60 -35.95
N ASP A 396 7.32 -21.81 -36.51
CA ASP A 396 6.10 -22.40 -37.07
C ASP A 396 5.05 -22.67 -35.96
N ASP A 397 5.50 -22.94 -34.73
CA ASP A 397 4.62 -23.12 -33.59
C ASP A 397 4.03 -21.77 -33.14
N ALA A 398 2.70 -21.65 -33.24
CA ALA A 398 2.00 -20.40 -32.93
C ALA A 398 2.15 -19.98 -31.46
N SER A 399 2.20 -20.94 -30.53
CA SER A 399 2.34 -20.66 -29.10
C SER A 399 3.72 -20.08 -28.78
N MET A 400 4.78 -20.69 -29.33
CA MET A 400 6.16 -20.23 -29.22
C MET A 400 6.32 -18.84 -29.84
N ARG A 401 5.83 -18.66 -31.06
CA ARG A 401 5.89 -17.39 -31.78
C ARG A 401 5.20 -16.26 -31.01
N GLN A 402 3.98 -16.48 -30.53
CA GLN A 402 3.24 -15.49 -29.76
C GLN A 402 3.87 -15.19 -28.40
N SER A 403 4.40 -16.22 -27.72
CA SER A 403 5.12 -16.05 -26.44
C SER A 403 6.37 -15.19 -26.63
N ALA A 404 7.14 -15.42 -27.69
CA ALA A 404 8.29 -14.62 -28.04
C ALA A 404 7.90 -13.16 -28.35
N ILE A 405 6.83 -12.94 -29.12
CA ILE A 405 6.30 -11.61 -29.41
C ILE A 405 5.91 -10.89 -28.11
N GLN A 406 5.22 -11.54 -27.18
CA GLN A 406 4.84 -10.91 -25.90
C GLN A 406 6.08 -10.56 -25.06
N ALA A 407 7.07 -11.46 -25.01
CA ALA A 407 8.30 -11.27 -24.24
C ALA A 407 9.09 -10.05 -24.73
N LEU A 408 9.11 -9.78 -26.05
CA LEU A 408 9.75 -8.59 -26.63
C LEU A 408 9.26 -7.28 -26.02
N GLY A 409 8.01 -7.20 -25.52
CA GLY A 409 7.49 -5.98 -24.90
C GLY A 409 8.25 -5.61 -23.62
N ARG A 410 8.79 -6.62 -22.93
CA ARG A 410 9.53 -6.48 -21.67
C ARG A 410 11.05 -6.43 -21.87
N THR A 411 11.57 -7.11 -22.89
CA THR A 411 13.01 -7.24 -23.11
C THR A 411 13.58 -6.21 -24.08
N THR A 412 12.80 -5.76 -25.07
CA THR A 412 13.28 -4.80 -26.09
C THR A 412 13.79 -3.52 -25.43
N THR A 413 15.01 -3.12 -25.78
CA THR A 413 15.59 -1.84 -25.34
C THR A 413 15.47 -0.79 -26.43
N ILE A 414 15.89 0.45 -26.14
CA ILE A 414 15.87 1.52 -27.13
C ILE A 414 16.77 1.23 -28.34
N THR A 415 17.81 0.40 -28.18
CA THR A 415 18.67 -0.01 -29.30
C THR A 415 18.01 -1.04 -30.20
N ASP A 416 17.10 -1.85 -29.65
CA ASP A 416 16.41 -2.93 -30.37
C ASP A 416 15.05 -2.49 -30.94
N LEU A 417 14.55 -1.32 -30.53
CA LEU A 417 13.26 -0.78 -30.97
C LEU A 417 13.10 -0.75 -32.51
N PRO A 418 14.12 -0.40 -33.32
CA PRO A 418 14.00 -0.47 -34.79
C PRO A 418 13.66 -1.89 -35.30
N ALA A 419 14.22 -2.94 -34.69
CA ALA A 419 13.91 -4.31 -35.07
C ALA A 419 12.46 -4.69 -34.74
N LEU A 420 11.94 -4.24 -33.59
CA LEU A 420 10.54 -4.44 -33.22
C LEU A 420 9.57 -3.66 -34.14
N ILE A 421 9.96 -2.46 -34.60
CA ILE A 421 9.21 -1.71 -35.63
C ILE A 421 9.21 -2.46 -36.96
N GLY A 422 10.35 -3.06 -37.34
CA GLY A 422 10.46 -3.93 -38.51
C GLY A 422 9.51 -5.13 -38.43
N LEU A 423 9.47 -5.81 -37.28
CA LEU A 423 8.54 -6.91 -37.01
C LEU A 423 7.08 -6.47 -37.11
N MET A 424 6.73 -5.31 -36.57
CA MET A 424 5.38 -4.73 -36.71
C MET A 424 5.04 -4.50 -38.19
N SER A 425 5.98 -3.96 -38.96
CA SER A 425 5.76 -3.63 -40.37
C SER A 425 5.52 -4.87 -41.25
N THR A 426 6.22 -5.98 -40.97
CA THR A 426 6.07 -7.24 -41.72
C THR A 426 4.89 -8.09 -41.26
N SER A 427 4.39 -7.89 -40.04
CA SER A 427 3.27 -8.65 -39.47
C SER A 427 1.90 -8.00 -39.67
N LEU A 428 1.80 -6.85 -40.34
CA LEU A 428 0.54 -6.10 -40.47
C LEU A 428 -0.65 -6.91 -41.01
N GLN A 429 -0.38 -7.89 -41.87
CA GLN A 429 -1.38 -8.76 -42.50
C GLN A 429 -1.43 -10.18 -41.89
N SER A 430 -0.64 -10.48 -40.86
CA SER A 430 -0.68 -11.77 -40.19
C SER A 430 -1.69 -11.77 -39.03
N ASP A 431 -2.07 -12.96 -38.59
CA ASP A 431 -2.90 -13.15 -37.40
C ASP A 431 -2.24 -12.58 -36.12
N ASP A 432 -0.91 -12.38 -36.16
CA ASP A 432 -0.14 -11.84 -35.04
C ASP A 432 -0.06 -10.30 -35.03
N SER A 433 -0.64 -9.60 -36.02
CA SER A 433 -0.60 -8.13 -36.13
C SER A 433 -1.01 -7.44 -34.83
N ALA A 434 -2.14 -7.85 -34.25
CA ALA A 434 -2.67 -7.24 -33.02
C ALA A 434 -1.74 -7.43 -31.81
N ILE A 435 -1.11 -8.60 -31.67
CA ILE A 435 -0.20 -8.88 -30.56
C ILE A 435 1.12 -8.14 -30.73
N VAL A 436 1.65 -8.05 -31.95
CA VAL A 436 2.89 -7.29 -32.24
C VAL A 436 2.69 -5.80 -31.96
N GLN A 437 1.56 -5.22 -32.38
CA GLN A 437 1.26 -3.81 -32.10
C GLN A 437 1.14 -3.53 -30.60
N LYS A 438 0.45 -4.40 -29.85
CA LYS A 438 0.37 -4.29 -28.38
C LYS A 438 1.75 -4.41 -27.72
N THR A 439 2.57 -5.33 -28.21
CA THR A 439 3.97 -5.51 -27.75
C THR A 439 4.80 -4.26 -28.00
N LEU A 440 4.72 -3.68 -29.20
CA LEU A 440 5.44 -2.45 -29.54
C LEU A 440 5.06 -1.31 -28.58
N GLY A 441 3.76 -1.14 -28.30
CA GLY A 441 3.29 -0.14 -27.34
C GLY A 441 3.80 -0.39 -25.92
N ALA A 442 3.75 -1.64 -25.44
CA ALA A 442 4.28 -2.00 -24.13
C ALA A 442 5.79 -1.74 -24.01
N ALA A 443 6.56 -1.96 -25.08
CA ALA A 443 7.97 -1.62 -25.13
C ALA A 443 8.18 -0.10 -25.09
N CYS A 444 7.45 0.66 -25.91
CA CYS A 444 7.60 2.11 -26.05
C CYS A 444 7.34 2.86 -24.73
N VAL A 445 6.28 2.52 -23.98
CA VAL A 445 5.92 3.20 -22.73
C VAL A 445 6.96 3.03 -21.62
N ARG A 446 7.77 1.96 -21.66
CA ARG A 446 8.84 1.69 -20.68
C ARG A 446 10.14 2.44 -20.99
N MET A 447 10.31 2.94 -22.22
CA MET A 447 11.56 3.56 -22.68
C MET A 447 11.62 5.05 -22.35
N PRO A 448 12.82 5.67 -22.35
CA PRO A 448 12.96 7.12 -22.26
C PRO A 448 12.16 7.81 -23.38
N GLN A 449 11.14 8.58 -22.98
CA GLN A 449 10.13 9.18 -23.88
C GLN A 449 10.76 9.86 -25.10
N ASP A 450 11.71 10.76 -24.87
CA ASP A 450 12.38 11.53 -25.92
C ASP A 450 13.04 10.67 -26.99
N ARG A 451 13.78 9.63 -26.58
CA ARG A 451 14.47 8.74 -27.52
C ARG A 451 13.48 7.83 -28.24
N CYS A 452 12.45 7.35 -27.54
CA CYS A 452 11.41 6.53 -28.14
C CYS A 452 10.65 7.31 -29.23
N VAL A 453 10.19 8.53 -28.93
CA VAL A 453 9.52 9.42 -29.89
C VAL A 453 10.41 9.72 -31.09
N GLN A 454 11.70 10.00 -30.86
CA GLN A 454 12.66 10.23 -31.95
C GLN A 454 12.77 9.00 -32.86
N THR A 455 12.97 7.80 -32.31
CA THR A 455 13.07 6.56 -33.10
C THR A 455 11.78 6.26 -33.87
N LEU A 456 10.61 6.40 -33.23
CA LEU A 456 9.32 6.19 -33.89
C LEU A 456 9.09 7.18 -35.04
N THR A 457 9.42 8.46 -34.84
CA THR A 457 9.25 9.50 -35.86
C THR A 457 10.20 9.30 -37.04
N SER A 458 11.47 8.96 -36.78
CA SER A 458 12.43 8.64 -37.85
C SER A 458 12.00 7.43 -38.68
N ALA A 459 11.42 6.41 -38.05
CA ALA A 459 10.96 5.22 -38.76
C ALA A 459 9.77 5.50 -39.70
N MET A 460 8.99 6.57 -39.49
CA MET A 460 7.80 6.86 -40.30
C MET A 460 8.11 7.02 -41.80
N SER A 461 9.27 7.56 -42.18
CA SER A 461 9.64 7.72 -43.58
C SER A 461 9.96 6.39 -44.28
N GLU A 462 10.34 5.36 -43.53
CA GLU A 462 10.84 4.08 -44.05
C GLU A 462 9.78 2.98 -44.10
N VAL A 463 8.62 3.19 -43.45
CA VAL A 463 7.54 2.19 -43.36
C VAL A 463 6.37 2.50 -44.31
N SER A 464 5.53 1.48 -44.55
CA SER A 464 4.33 1.60 -45.39
C SER A 464 3.28 2.55 -44.82
N PRO A 465 2.35 3.11 -45.62
CA PRO A 465 1.30 4.00 -45.13
C PRO A 465 0.47 3.41 -43.97
N VAL A 466 0.16 2.11 -44.02
CA VAL A 466 -0.56 1.41 -42.94
C VAL A 466 0.30 1.34 -41.66
N ALA A 467 1.60 1.05 -41.79
CA ALA A 467 2.52 1.05 -40.65
C ALA A 467 2.68 2.44 -40.03
N ARG A 468 2.65 3.52 -40.83
CA ARG A 468 2.72 4.90 -40.31
C ARG A 468 1.57 5.22 -39.35
N VAL A 469 0.36 4.73 -39.65
CA VAL A 469 -0.81 4.88 -38.76
C VAL A 469 -0.56 4.17 -37.42
N VAL A 470 -0.02 2.95 -37.45
CA VAL A 470 0.33 2.20 -36.23
C VAL A 470 1.39 2.95 -35.41
N LEU A 471 2.41 3.53 -36.05
CA LEU A 471 3.42 4.34 -35.37
C LEU A 471 2.84 5.62 -34.75
N LEU A 472 1.85 6.25 -35.41
CA LEU A 472 1.11 7.37 -34.80
C LEU A 472 0.36 6.94 -33.54
N ASP A 473 -0.30 5.77 -33.56
CA ASP A 473 -0.95 5.23 -32.37
C ASP A 473 0.05 5.03 -31.23
N GLN A 474 1.28 4.57 -31.53
CA GLN A 474 2.33 4.42 -30.52
C GLN A 474 2.83 5.78 -29.99
N LEU A 475 2.98 6.79 -30.84
CA LEU A 475 3.34 8.14 -30.39
C LEU A 475 2.28 8.71 -29.45
N ALA A 476 0.99 8.52 -29.76
CA ALA A 476 -0.09 8.96 -28.89
C ALA A 476 -0.11 8.21 -27.55
N LEU A 477 0.25 6.92 -27.55
CA LEU A 477 0.40 6.12 -26.34
C LEU A 477 1.57 6.59 -25.46
N VAL A 478 2.72 6.91 -26.07
CA VAL A 478 3.92 7.43 -25.37
C VAL A 478 3.69 8.83 -24.82
N GLY A 479 2.94 9.66 -25.55
CA GLY A 479 2.58 11.02 -25.15
C GLY A 479 3.79 11.97 -25.04
N GLY A 480 3.56 13.11 -24.39
CA GLY A 480 4.54 14.18 -24.26
C GLY A 480 4.55 15.16 -25.44
N THR A 481 5.20 16.30 -25.24
CA THR A 481 5.12 17.45 -26.16
C THR A 481 5.70 17.15 -27.55
N LYS A 482 6.79 16.38 -27.63
CA LYS A 482 7.38 15.95 -28.92
C LYS A 482 6.48 14.98 -29.67
N ALA A 483 5.86 14.03 -28.98
CA ALA A 483 4.90 13.11 -29.60
C ALA A 483 3.65 13.87 -30.08
N LEU A 484 3.14 14.79 -29.25
CA LEU A 484 2.05 15.70 -29.62
C LEU A 484 2.41 16.48 -30.89
N GLY A 485 3.61 17.05 -30.95
CA GLY A 485 4.12 17.75 -32.14
C GLY A 485 4.08 16.86 -33.39
N ALA A 486 4.63 15.65 -33.31
CA ALA A 486 4.63 14.71 -34.43
C ALA A 486 3.21 14.32 -34.90
N VAL A 487 2.27 14.11 -33.97
CA VAL A 487 0.88 13.82 -34.32
C VAL A 487 0.18 15.06 -34.90
N VAL A 488 0.48 16.27 -34.42
CA VAL A 488 0.00 17.53 -35.01
C VAL A 488 0.52 17.72 -36.43
N ASP A 489 1.78 17.39 -36.69
CA ASP A 489 2.36 17.47 -38.03
C ASP A 489 1.70 16.48 -38.99
N ALA A 490 1.41 15.26 -38.52
CA ALA A 490 0.63 14.29 -39.29
C ALA A 490 -0.80 14.79 -39.60
N ALA A 491 -1.45 15.48 -38.66
CA ALA A 491 -2.75 16.09 -38.89
C ALA A 491 -2.73 17.22 -39.95
N LYS A 492 -1.57 17.87 -40.15
CA LYS A 492 -1.37 18.91 -41.18
C LYS A 492 -0.92 18.37 -42.53
N SER A 493 -0.57 17.08 -42.61
CA SER A 493 -0.09 16.45 -43.85
C SER A 493 -1.15 16.46 -44.95
N ASN A 494 -0.77 16.33 -46.22
CA ASN A 494 -1.74 16.23 -47.34
C ASN A 494 -2.28 14.81 -47.57
N ASP A 495 -2.05 13.88 -46.65
CA ASP A 495 -2.47 12.48 -46.74
C ASP A 495 -3.75 12.26 -45.91
N ASP A 496 -4.86 11.91 -46.56
CA ASP A 496 -6.17 11.74 -45.90
C ASP A 496 -6.13 10.68 -44.80
N THR A 497 -5.36 9.60 -44.98
CA THR A 497 -5.24 8.50 -43.99
C THR A 497 -4.51 9.00 -42.75
N MET A 498 -3.42 9.75 -42.95
CA MET A 498 -2.65 10.32 -41.85
C MET A 498 -3.42 11.42 -41.13
N GLN A 499 -4.13 12.29 -41.86
CA GLN A 499 -5.02 13.29 -41.27
C GLN A 499 -6.15 12.63 -40.46
N ASP A 500 -6.77 11.56 -40.97
CA ASP A 500 -7.82 10.85 -40.25
C ASP A 500 -7.31 10.28 -38.93
N ALA A 501 -6.21 9.53 -38.99
CA ALA A 501 -5.59 8.90 -37.83
C ALA A 501 -5.15 9.93 -36.79
N ALA A 502 -4.40 10.95 -37.22
CA ALA A 502 -3.87 11.96 -36.32
C ALA A 502 -4.97 12.79 -35.65
N THR A 503 -6.00 13.20 -36.38
CA THR A 503 -7.09 14.00 -35.80
C THR A 503 -7.98 13.17 -34.86
N ARG A 504 -8.10 11.85 -35.07
CA ARG A 504 -8.70 10.92 -34.10
C ARG A 504 -7.89 10.86 -32.81
N LEU A 505 -6.57 10.72 -32.92
CA LEU A 505 -5.67 10.66 -31.77
C LEU A 505 -5.64 11.97 -30.98
N LEU A 506 -5.57 13.12 -31.66
CA LEU A 506 -5.60 14.43 -31.02
C LEU A 506 -6.93 14.70 -30.30
N GLY A 507 -8.06 14.27 -30.87
CA GLY A 507 -9.36 14.35 -30.19
C GLY A 507 -9.43 13.52 -28.91
N GLY A 508 -8.57 12.50 -28.80
CA GLY A 508 -8.42 11.62 -27.64
C GLY A 508 -7.31 12.03 -26.67
N TRP A 509 -6.50 13.05 -26.97
CA TRP A 509 -5.26 13.37 -26.26
C TRP A 509 -5.46 13.69 -24.77
N LEU A 510 -4.67 13.08 -23.89
CA LEU A 510 -4.95 13.02 -22.45
C LEU A 510 -4.50 14.25 -21.64
N THR A 511 -3.76 15.17 -22.25
CA THR A 511 -3.16 16.33 -21.58
C THR A 511 -3.65 17.66 -22.17
N ALA A 512 -3.73 18.70 -21.32
CA ALA A 512 -4.28 19.99 -21.71
C ALA A 512 -3.39 20.79 -22.70
N ASP A 513 -2.11 20.41 -22.83
CA ASP A 513 -1.17 20.96 -23.82
C ASP A 513 -1.61 20.78 -25.27
N ALA A 514 -2.53 19.83 -25.55
CA ALA A 514 -3.15 19.68 -26.86
C ALA A 514 -4.18 20.78 -27.19
N ALA A 515 -4.60 21.61 -26.24
CA ALA A 515 -5.63 22.63 -26.46
C ALA A 515 -5.22 23.64 -27.54
N THR A 516 -4.02 24.20 -27.46
CA THR A 516 -3.53 25.18 -28.44
C THR A 516 -3.39 24.57 -29.84
N PRO A 517 -2.72 23.41 -30.03
CA PRO A 517 -2.68 22.77 -31.34
C PRO A 517 -4.06 22.42 -31.92
N LEU A 518 -5.00 21.93 -31.10
CA LEU A 518 -6.36 21.60 -31.55
C LEU A 518 -7.14 22.84 -32.01
N LEU A 519 -7.00 23.95 -31.28
CA LEU A 519 -7.59 25.24 -31.68
C LEU A 519 -7.04 25.69 -33.04
N GLU A 520 -5.72 25.65 -33.22
CA GLU A 520 -5.12 26.07 -34.49
C GLU A 520 -5.54 25.15 -35.64
N LEU A 521 -5.52 23.84 -35.45
CA LEU A 521 -6.00 22.88 -36.45
C LEU A 521 -7.48 23.09 -36.81
N SER A 522 -8.33 23.48 -35.86
CA SER A 522 -9.75 23.75 -36.13
C SER A 522 -9.96 24.91 -37.11
N LYS A 523 -9.00 25.84 -37.18
CA LYS A 523 -9.02 27.00 -38.08
C LYS A 523 -8.33 26.72 -39.42
N THR A 524 -7.27 25.90 -39.42
CA THR A 524 -6.38 25.75 -40.59
C THR A 524 -6.68 24.53 -41.45
N LEU A 525 -7.25 23.45 -40.90
CA LEU A 525 -7.56 22.25 -41.70
C LEU A 525 -8.60 22.58 -42.76
N THR A 526 -8.47 22.04 -43.97
CA THR A 526 -9.40 22.32 -45.08
C THR A 526 -10.54 21.31 -45.17
N ILE A 527 -10.31 20.08 -44.74
CA ILE A 527 -11.31 19.00 -44.78
C ILE A 527 -12.24 19.12 -43.58
N ARG A 528 -13.53 19.32 -43.88
CA ARG A 528 -14.57 19.63 -42.91
C ARG A 528 -14.72 18.59 -41.78
N LYS A 529 -14.67 17.29 -42.11
CA LYS A 529 -14.77 16.20 -41.10
C LYS A 529 -13.67 16.32 -40.03
N TYR A 530 -12.47 16.76 -40.40
CA TYR A 530 -11.34 16.87 -39.50
C TYR A 530 -11.38 18.15 -38.66
N GLN A 531 -11.75 19.29 -39.25
CA GLN A 531 -12.02 20.53 -38.50
C GLN A 531 -13.00 20.29 -37.34
N ILE A 532 -14.12 19.62 -37.64
CA ILE A 532 -15.14 19.28 -36.63
C ILE A 532 -14.55 18.38 -35.54
N ARG A 533 -13.78 17.36 -35.92
CA ARG A 533 -13.18 16.41 -34.97
C ARG A 533 -12.21 17.09 -34.00
N VAL A 534 -11.32 17.96 -34.50
CA VAL A 534 -10.37 18.68 -33.64
C VAL A 534 -11.05 19.75 -32.79
N LEU A 535 -12.09 20.42 -33.30
CA LEU A 535 -12.91 21.34 -32.50
C LEU A 535 -13.61 20.62 -31.34
N ARG A 536 -14.18 19.43 -31.59
CA ARG A 536 -14.74 18.59 -30.53
C ARG A 536 -13.68 18.14 -29.52
N GLY A 537 -12.47 17.81 -29.99
CA GLY A 537 -11.32 17.54 -29.13
C GLY A 537 -10.96 18.72 -28.22
N TYR A 538 -10.92 19.94 -28.79
CA TYR A 538 -10.66 21.18 -28.05
C TYR A 538 -11.71 21.41 -26.94
N ILE A 539 -12.99 21.27 -27.27
CA ILE A 539 -14.09 21.40 -26.28
C ILE A 539 -14.00 20.29 -25.23
N ARG A 540 -13.61 19.06 -25.61
CA ARG A 540 -13.43 17.93 -24.68
C ARG A 540 -12.39 18.25 -23.60
N ILE A 541 -11.28 18.89 -23.96
CA ILE A 541 -10.25 19.30 -22.98
C ILE A 541 -10.89 20.16 -21.89
N ALA A 542 -11.68 21.17 -22.25
CA ALA A 542 -12.42 22.00 -21.30
C ALA A 542 -13.58 21.30 -20.59
N ARG A 543 -13.96 20.09 -20.98
CA ARG A 543 -14.99 19.31 -20.30
C ARG A 543 -14.44 18.32 -19.29
N GLN A 544 -13.28 17.74 -19.57
CA GLN A 544 -12.79 16.53 -18.90
C GLN A 544 -11.44 16.69 -18.22
N LEU A 545 -10.61 17.65 -18.64
CA LEU A 545 -9.27 17.81 -18.09
C LEU A 545 -9.22 18.92 -17.04
N ASP A 546 -8.24 18.79 -16.15
CA ASP A 546 -7.91 19.79 -15.15
C ASP A 546 -7.32 21.03 -15.84
N MET A 547 -7.95 22.16 -15.56
CA MET A 547 -7.54 23.49 -16.03
C MET A 547 -8.21 24.53 -15.13
N THR A 548 -7.63 25.72 -15.09
CA THR A 548 -8.19 26.83 -14.35
C THR A 548 -9.53 27.27 -14.94
N THR A 549 -10.38 27.88 -14.12
CA THR A 549 -11.65 28.47 -14.57
C THR A 549 -11.44 29.43 -15.74
N ARG A 550 -10.38 30.24 -15.70
CA ARG A 550 -10.03 31.20 -16.75
C ARG A 550 -9.73 30.49 -18.08
N GLU A 551 -8.86 29.49 -18.07
CA GLU A 551 -8.52 28.71 -19.28
C GLU A 551 -9.75 28.01 -19.84
N ARG A 552 -10.61 27.47 -18.96
CA ARG A 552 -11.86 26.81 -19.37
C ARG A 552 -12.82 27.76 -20.07
N MET A 553 -12.98 28.97 -19.55
CA MET A 553 -13.82 30.00 -20.20
C MET A 553 -13.20 30.47 -21.51
N GLU A 554 -11.87 30.55 -21.60
CA GLU A 554 -11.18 30.86 -22.85
C GLU A 554 -11.45 29.80 -23.94
N VAL A 555 -11.39 28.52 -23.60
CA VAL A 555 -11.75 27.43 -24.51
C VAL A 555 -13.20 27.56 -24.99
N CYS A 556 -14.14 27.82 -24.07
CA CYS A 556 -15.55 27.98 -24.42
C CYS A 556 -15.77 29.15 -25.39
N ARG A 557 -15.13 30.29 -25.12
CA ARG A 557 -15.23 31.49 -25.95
C ARG A 557 -14.68 31.25 -27.36
N ASN A 558 -13.49 30.68 -27.45
CA ASN A 558 -12.85 30.34 -28.72
C ASN A 558 -13.67 29.31 -29.50
N ALA A 559 -14.20 28.30 -28.83
CA ALA A 559 -15.05 27.28 -29.46
C ALA A 559 -16.35 27.86 -30.02
N LEU A 560 -17.04 28.76 -29.29
CA LEU A 560 -18.24 29.43 -29.78
C LEU A 560 -17.97 30.35 -30.98
N ALA A 561 -16.82 31.02 -31.01
CA ALA A 561 -16.43 31.86 -32.13
C ALA A 561 -16.19 31.06 -33.42
N ILE A 562 -15.76 29.80 -33.31
CA ILE A 562 -15.44 28.93 -34.45
C ILE A 562 -16.63 28.02 -34.83
N ALA A 563 -17.51 27.69 -33.87
CA ALA A 563 -18.62 26.76 -34.08
C ALA A 563 -19.72 27.35 -34.98
N ASP A 564 -19.85 26.77 -36.16
CA ASP A 564 -20.91 27.02 -37.14
C ASP A 564 -22.10 26.05 -37.00
N ARG A 565 -21.93 24.95 -36.26
CA ARG A 565 -22.94 23.92 -36.03
C ARG A 565 -23.44 23.92 -34.59
N ASP A 566 -24.71 23.60 -34.43
CA ASP A 566 -25.36 23.55 -33.12
C ASP A 566 -24.88 22.40 -32.24
N ASP A 567 -24.36 21.32 -32.82
CA ASP A 567 -23.82 20.19 -32.06
C ASP A 567 -22.63 20.60 -31.19
N GLU A 568 -21.69 21.38 -31.74
CA GLU A 568 -20.53 21.88 -31.00
C GLU A 568 -20.92 22.96 -29.99
N ARG A 569 -21.89 23.82 -30.33
CA ARG A 569 -22.45 24.80 -29.39
C ARG A 569 -23.11 24.12 -28.18
N LYS A 570 -23.81 22.99 -28.39
CA LYS A 570 -24.36 22.16 -27.29
C LYS A 570 -23.26 21.58 -26.40
N LEU A 571 -22.12 21.18 -26.96
CA LEU A 571 -20.98 20.71 -26.17
C LEU A 571 -20.42 21.83 -25.30
N VAL A 572 -20.31 23.05 -25.82
CA VAL A 572 -19.88 24.21 -25.02
C VAL A 572 -20.89 24.51 -23.90
N LEU A 573 -22.20 24.49 -24.19
CA LEU A 573 -23.24 24.67 -23.17
C LEU A 573 -23.13 23.62 -22.04
N ASP A 574 -22.80 22.36 -22.34
CA ASP A 574 -22.54 21.34 -21.32
C ASP A 574 -21.33 21.69 -20.44
N VAL A 575 -20.25 22.23 -21.02
CA VAL A 575 -19.07 22.70 -20.25
C VAL A 575 -19.43 23.84 -19.32
N LEU A 576 -20.15 24.85 -19.82
CA LEU A 576 -20.58 26.02 -19.03
C LEU A 576 -21.52 25.61 -17.89
N ARG A 577 -22.43 24.67 -18.14
CA ARG A 577 -23.34 24.13 -17.13
C ARG A 577 -22.59 23.41 -16.01
N ARG A 578 -21.55 22.64 -16.34
CA ARG A 578 -20.73 21.90 -15.37
C ARG A 578 -19.78 22.79 -14.57
N ASN A 579 -19.45 23.97 -15.10
CA ASN A 579 -18.50 24.90 -14.51
C ASN A 579 -19.10 26.31 -14.45
N PRO A 580 -20.07 26.55 -13.55
CA PRO A 580 -20.81 27.81 -13.49
C PRO A 580 -19.93 29.02 -13.19
N THR A 581 -20.02 30.05 -14.03
CA THR A 581 -19.38 31.36 -13.82
C THR A 581 -20.25 32.50 -14.36
N PRO A 582 -20.08 33.75 -13.88
CA PRO A 582 -20.75 34.91 -14.47
C PRO A 582 -20.43 35.08 -15.97
N GLU A 583 -19.19 34.78 -16.36
CA GLU A 583 -18.78 34.82 -17.76
C GLU A 583 -19.48 33.73 -18.60
N GLY A 584 -19.61 32.53 -18.06
CA GLY A 584 -20.34 31.42 -18.66
C GLY A 584 -21.83 31.74 -18.83
N LEU A 585 -22.42 32.48 -17.90
CA LEU A 585 -23.79 32.97 -18.03
C LEU A 585 -23.93 33.92 -19.23
N GLN A 586 -22.97 34.84 -19.41
CA GLN A 586 -22.96 35.76 -20.55
C GLN A 586 -22.83 35.00 -21.88
N MET A 587 -21.90 34.04 -21.94
CA MET A 587 -21.72 33.20 -23.13
C MET A 587 -22.97 32.38 -23.46
N ALA A 588 -23.61 31.74 -22.48
CA ALA A 588 -24.86 31.00 -22.71
C ALA A 588 -25.99 31.92 -23.18
N SER A 589 -26.11 33.12 -22.59
CA SER A 589 -27.14 34.11 -22.95
C SER A 589 -26.96 34.63 -24.38
N SER A 590 -25.72 34.72 -24.89
CA SER A 590 -25.46 35.15 -26.27
C SER A 590 -26.06 34.23 -27.35
N LEU A 591 -26.47 33.00 -26.97
CA LEU A 591 -27.08 32.02 -27.87
C LEU A 591 -28.62 31.96 -27.76
N GLN A 592 -29.24 32.85 -26.98
CA GLN A 592 -30.68 32.79 -26.66
C GLN A 592 -31.58 32.96 -27.90
N ASP A 593 -31.11 33.69 -28.90
CA ASP A 593 -31.83 33.92 -30.16
C ASP A 593 -31.76 32.71 -31.12
N ASN A 594 -30.94 31.70 -30.82
CA ASN A 594 -30.89 30.48 -31.62
C ASN A 594 -32.01 29.51 -31.23
N GLU A 595 -33.06 29.43 -32.06
CA GLU A 595 -34.26 28.64 -31.81
C GLU A 595 -33.98 27.14 -31.58
N THR A 596 -33.01 26.57 -32.30
CA THR A 596 -32.66 25.15 -32.20
C THR A 596 -31.92 24.82 -30.89
N LEU A 597 -31.36 25.83 -30.22
CA LEU A 597 -30.62 25.71 -28.97
C LEU A 597 -31.40 26.21 -27.75
N ARG A 598 -32.57 26.85 -27.92
CA ARG A 598 -33.33 27.51 -26.85
C ARG A 598 -33.47 26.66 -25.60
N GLY A 599 -33.90 25.41 -25.74
CA GLY A 599 -34.02 24.47 -24.61
C GLY A 599 -32.69 24.18 -23.89
N ASN A 600 -31.59 24.03 -24.63
CA ASN A 600 -30.26 23.82 -24.04
C ASN A 600 -29.74 25.08 -23.34
N VAL A 601 -29.99 26.25 -23.93
CA VAL A 601 -29.59 27.56 -23.39
C VAL A 601 -30.33 27.84 -22.09
N ASP A 602 -31.66 27.69 -22.06
CA ASP A 602 -32.49 27.95 -20.88
C ASP A 602 -32.06 27.08 -19.70
N VAL A 603 -31.87 25.78 -19.92
CA VAL A 603 -31.38 24.84 -18.89
C VAL A 603 -30.00 25.23 -18.37
N THR A 604 -29.10 25.66 -19.26
CA THR A 604 -27.75 26.07 -18.88
C THR A 604 -27.75 27.35 -18.06
N ILE A 605 -28.52 28.36 -18.49
CA ILE A 605 -28.69 29.64 -17.78
C ILE A 605 -29.27 29.42 -16.38
N GLN A 606 -30.32 28.59 -16.26
CA GLN A 606 -30.94 28.27 -14.98
C GLN A 606 -29.95 27.58 -14.03
N ALA A 607 -29.22 26.58 -14.52
CA ALA A 607 -28.23 25.87 -13.72
C ALA A 607 -27.10 26.80 -13.23
N ILE A 608 -26.60 27.69 -14.10
CA ILE A 608 -25.55 28.63 -13.73
C ILE A 608 -26.05 29.63 -12.68
N LYS A 609 -27.25 30.21 -12.88
CA LYS A 609 -27.85 31.13 -11.91
C LYS A 609 -28.04 30.48 -10.54
N ALA A 610 -28.58 29.25 -10.50
CA ALA A 610 -28.78 28.53 -9.25
C ALA A 610 -27.45 28.30 -8.50
N ALA A 611 -26.40 27.88 -9.19
CA ALA A 611 -25.08 27.66 -8.60
C ALA A 611 -24.44 28.95 -8.06
N ILE A 612 -24.56 30.06 -8.79
CA ILE A 612 -24.05 31.38 -8.35
C ILE A 612 -24.80 31.85 -7.09
N THR A 613 -26.13 31.72 -7.06
CA THR A 613 -26.93 32.09 -5.89
C THR A 613 -26.55 31.28 -4.65
N VAL A 614 -26.36 29.96 -4.80
CA VAL A 614 -25.91 29.11 -3.69
C VAL A 614 -24.54 29.54 -3.17
N ALA A 615 -23.58 29.82 -4.06
CA ALA A 615 -22.26 30.28 -3.67
C ALA A 615 -22.29 31.59 -2.88
N ILE A 616 -23.14 32.56 -3.29
CA ILE A 616 -23.34 33.83 -2.57
C ILE A 616 -23.93 33.56 -1.18
N THR A 617 -25.00 32.74 -1.09
CA THR A 617 -25.63 32.44 0.20
C THR A 617 -24.71 31.70 1.18
N VAL A 618 -23.83 30.83 0.69
CA VAL A 618 -22.84 30.13 1.52
C VAL A 618 -21.77 31.12 2.02
N ALA A 619 -21.24 31.97 1.13
CA ALA A 619 -20.27 33.00 1.51
C ALA A 619 -20.83 33.99 2.54
N ASP A 620 -22.09 34.40 2.40
CA ASP A 620 -22.77 35.29 3.35
C ASP A 620 -22.98 34.61 4.72
N SER A 621 -23.25 33.31 4.74
CA SER A 621 -23.44 32.52 5.97
C SER A 621 -22.15 32.21 6.74
N GLU A 622 -21.01 32.13 6.04
CA GLU A 622 -19.68 32.00 6.65
C GLU A 622 -19.12 33.35 7.09
N GLY A 623 -19.44 34.44 6.37
CA GLY A 623 -19.08 35.81 6.73
C GLY A 623 -19.83 36.35 7.96
N THR A 624 -21.02 35.84 8.27
CA THR A 624 -21.77 36.19 9.49
C THR A 624 -21.39 35.36 10.73
N LYS A 625 -20.48 34.38 10.59
CA LYS A 625 -19.96 33.55 11.69
C LYS A 625 -18.51 33.89 12.09
N ARG A 626 -17.94 34.97 11.58
CA ARG A 626 -16.63 35.50 12.00
C ARG A 626 -16.75 36.74 12.86
#